data_AF-A0AAC9AZP6-F1
#
_entry.id   AF-A0AAC9AZP6-F1
#
_cell.length_a   1.000
_cell.length_b   1.000
_cell.length_c   1.000
_cell.angle_alpha   90.00
_cell.angle_beta   90.00
_cell.angle_gamma   90.00
#
_symmetry.space_group_name_H-M   'P 1'
#
loop_
_entity.id
_entity.type
_entity.pdbx_description
1 polymer ?
#
loop_
_entity_poly.entity_id
_entity_poly.type
_entity_poly.pdbx_seq_one_letter_code
_entity_poly.pdbx_strand_id
1 'polypeptide(L)' 'MTLVRFHPQAWVNAYAIAVDPEGETEWDVGKVPVDLKSNSDESDSLRDHPNAPAWVRAWRGPFFIEILGQDEPG' A
#
# COMPACT_ATOMS: atom_id res chain seq x y z
N MET A 1 3.97 14.96 -4.72
CA MET A 1 4.53 13.67 -4.24
C MET A 1 3.40 12.93 -3.54
N THR A 2 3.32 11.61 -3.70
CA THR A 2 2.22 10.81 -3.17
C THR A 2 2.75 9.79 -2.19
N LEU A 3 2.34 9.95 -0.93
CA LEU A 3 2.68 9.03 0.13
C LEU A 3 1.59 7.98 0.26
N VAL A 4 1.99 6.71 0.30
CA VAL A 4 1.10 5.59 0.56
C VAL A 4 1.55 4.80 1.76
N ARG A 5 0.59 4.13 2.38
CA ARG A 5 0.77 3.27 3.54
C ARG A 5 0.20 1.89 3.27
N PHE A 6 0.98 0.87 3.59
CA PHE A 6 0.63 -0.53 3.44
C PHE A 6 0.19 -1.13 4.76
N HIS A 7 -1.00 -1.69 4.75
CA HIS A 7 -1.58 -2.39 5.87
C HIS A 7 -1.56 -3.89 5.55
N PRO A 8 -0.57 -4.65 6.04
CA PRO A 8 -0.57 -6.10 5.89
C PRO A 8 -1.74 -6.68 6.69
N GLN A 9 -2.43 -7.65 6.10
CA GLN A 9 -3.50 -8.39 6.74
C GLN A 9 -3.27 -9.90 6.61
N ALA A 10 -3.76 -10.66 7.58
CA ALA A 10 -3.74 -12.11 7.51
C ALA A 10 -5.14 -12.68 7.74
N TRP A 11 -5.46 -13.74 7.00
CA TRP A 11 -6.67 -14.51 7.23
C TRP A 11 -6.51 -15.35 8.49
N VAL A 12 -7.27 -15.00 9.53
CA VAL A 12 -7.33 -15.72 10.80
C VAL A 12 -8.79 -16.04 11.08
N ASN A 13 -9.11 -17.33 11.20
CA ASN A 13 -10.49 -17.81 11.46
C ASN A 13 -11.54 -17.25 10.49
N ALA A 14 -11.23 -17.20 9.19
CA ALA A 14 -12.10 -16.65 8.13
C ALA A 14 -12.37 -15.13 8.19
N TYR A 15 -11.62 -14.38 8.99
CA TYR A 15 -11.61 -12.92 8.99
C TYR A 15 -10.20 -12.40 8.68
N ALA A 16 -10.11 -11.34 7.88
CA ALA A 16 -8.85 -10.65 7.65
C ALA A 16 -8.58 -9.69 8.82
N ILE A 17 -7.50 -9.92 9.55
CA ILE A 17 -7.04 -9.02 10.63
C ILE A 17 -5.78 -8.28 10.20
N ALA A 18 -5.62 -7.04 10.65
CA ALA A 18 -4.34 -6.34 10.50
C ALA A 18 -3.25 -7.06 11.30
N VAL A 19 -2.08 -7.22 10.70
CA VAL A 19 -0.93 -7.86 11.33
C VAL A 19 0.22 -6.88 11.45
N ASP A 20 1.18 -7.24 12.29
CA ASP A 20 2.35 -6.42 12.52
C ASP A 20 3.23 -6.41 11.25
N PRO A 21 3.60 -5.23 10.73
CA PRO A 21 4.45 -5.14 9.57
C PRO A 21 5.90 -5.50 9.90
N GLU A 22 6.58 -6.21 9.01
CA GLU A 22 7.99 -6.58 9.21
C GLU A 22 8.95 -5.38 9.12
N GLY A 23 8.49 -4.24 8.60
CA GLY A 23 9.31 -3.05 8.48
C GLY A 23 8.51 -1.82 8.07
N GLU A 24 9.17 -0.92 7.34
CA GLU A 24 8.55 0.31 6.86
C GLU A 24 7.32 -0.02 6.00
N THR A 25 6.19 0.58 6.33
CA THR A 25 4.91 0.42 5.62
C THR A 25 4.57 1.62 4.76
N GLU A 26 5.36 2.68 4.85
CA GLU A 26 5.06 3.97 4.25
C GLU A 26 6.16 4.28 3.25
N TRP A 27 5.80 4.48 1.99
CA TRP A 27 6.77 4.87 0.97
C TRP A 27 6.17 5.87 0.00
N ASP A 28 7.04 6.66 -0.60
CA ASP A 28 6.67 7.56 -1.68
C ASP A 28 6.60 6.80 -3.01
N VAL A 29 5.46 6.93 -3.69
CA VAL A 29 5.23 6.37 -5.03
C VAL A 29 5.36 7.43 -6.12
N GLY A 30 5.91 8.60 -5.78
CA GLY A 30 6.10 9.71 -6.70
C GLY A 30 4.78 10.37 -7.11
N LYS A 31 4.55 10.54 -8.41
CA LYS A 31 3.38 11.22 -8.95
C LYS A 31 2.41 10.18 -9.53
N VAL A 32 1.35 9.87 -8.78
CA VAL A 32 0.26 9.00 -9.26
C VAL A 32 -0.89 9.84 -9.82
N PRO A 33 -1.76 9.29 -10.68
CA PRO A 33 -2.98 10.00 -11.10
C PRO A 33 -3.83 10.42 -9.89
N VAL A 34 -4.42 11.62 -9.96
CA VAL A 34 -5.29 12.15 -8.89
C VAL A 34 -6.52 11.27 -8.63
N ASP A 35 -6.95 10.51 -9.64
CA ASP A 35 -8.08 9.57 -9.53
C ASP A 35 -7.71 8.23 -8.88
N LEU A 36 -6.44 8.05 -8.48
CA LEU A 36 -6.02 6.84 -7.80
C LEU A 36 -6.77 6.68 -6.48
N LYS A 37 -7.67 5.70 -6.41
CA LYS A 37 -8.37 5.36 -5.17
C LYS A 37 -7.56 4.39 -4.34
N SER A 38 -7.64 4.54 -3.02
CA SER A 38 -7.22 3.50 -2.07
C SER A 38 -8.02 2.21 -2.32
N ASN A 39 -7.39 1.05 -2.14
CA ASN A 39 -8.04 -0.27 -2.28
C ASN A 39 -8.65 -0.54 -3.67
N SER A 40 -7.95 -0.12 -4.72
CA SER A 40 -8.28 -0.41 -6.12
C SER A 40 -7.13 -1.19 -6.75
N ASP A 41 -7.38 -1.90 -7.86
CA ASP A 41 -6.34 -2.67 -8.57
C ASP A 41 -5.10 -1.84 -8.93
N GLU A 42 -5.29 -0.54 -9.15
CA GLU A 42 -4.20 0.41 -9.41
C GLU A 42 -3.34 0.68 -8.17
N SER A 43 -3.93 0.75 -6.97
CA SER A 43 -3.15 0.88 -5.73
C SER A 43 -2.40 -0.42 -5.42
N ASP A 44 -2.93 -1.58 -5.79
CA ASP A 44 -2.27 -2.89 -5.63
C ASP A 44 -0.93 -2.95 -6.38
N SER A 45 -0.87 -2.30 -7.55
CA SER A 45 0.35 -2.17 -8.36
C SER A 45 1.46 -1.37 -7.64
N LEU A 46 1.12 -0.54 -6.66
CA LEU A 46 2.10 0.24 -5.89
C LEU A 46 2.98 -0.63 -4.99
N ARG A 47 2.54 -1.85 -4.64
CA ARG A 47 3.38 -2.78 -3.88
C ARG A 47 4.62 -3.22 -4.67
N ASP A 48 4.52 -3.22 -6.00
CA ASP A 48 5.63 -3.57 -6.91
C ASP A 48 6.52 -2.35 -7.23
N HIS A 49 6.18 -1.17 -6.72
CA HIS A 49 6.91 0.05 -6.98
C HIS A 49 8.38 -0.09 -6.55
N PRO A 50 9.37 0.45 -7.30
CA PRO A 50 10.80 0.37 -6.97
C PRO A 50 11.17 0.90 -5.57
N ASN A 51 10.39 1.86 -5.04
CA ASN A 51 10.55 2.37 -3.67
C ASN A 51 9.88 1.51 -2.60
N ALA A 52 9.02 0.56 -2.98
CA ALA A 52 8.35 -0.31 -2.03
C ALA A 52 9.36 -1.24 -1.32
N PRO A 53 9.18 -1.50 -0.02
CA PRO A 53 10.00 -2.42 0.75
C PRO A 53 10.00 -3.82 0.15
N ALA A 54 11.13 -4.53 0.26
CA ALA A 54 11.23 -5.91 -0.23
C ALA A 54 10.22 -6.87 0.43
N TRP A 55 9.91 -6.65 1.72
CA TRP A 55 8.93 -7.45 2.45
C TRP A 55 7.49 -7.22 1.94
N VAL A 56 7.15 -5.99 1.56
CA VAL A 56 5.86 -5.64 0.93
C VAL A 56 5.69 -6.39 -0.39
N ARG A 57 6.74 -6.44 -1.22
CA ARG A 57 6.73 -7.22 -2.48
C ARG A 57 6.62 -8.72 -2.25
N ALA A 58 7.21 -9.20 -1.15
CA ALA A 58 7.15 -10.62 -0.78
C ALA A 58 5.84 -11.01 -0.06
N TRP A 59 5.00 -10.03 0.29
CA TRP A 59 3.76 -10.26 1.02
C TRP A 59 2.77 -11.09 0.22
N ARG A 60 2.34 -12.22 0.80
CA ARG A 60 1.39 -13.16 0.17
C ARG A 60 -0.01 -13.16 0.80
N GLY A 61 -0.18 -12.43 1.90
CA GLY A 61 -1.47 -12.28 2.57
C GLY A 61 -2.35 -11.23 1.89
N PRO A 62 -3.61 -11.08 2.35
CA PRO A 62 -4.39 -9.89 2.02
C PRO A 62 -3.65 -8.64 2.51
N PHE A 63 -3.87 -7.52 1.84
CA PHE A 63 -3.32 -6.24 2.25
C PHE A 63 -4.22 -5.12 1.77
N PHE A 64 -4.00 -3.95 2.34
CA PHE A 64 -4.71 -2.74 1.99
C PHE A 64 -3.70 -1.61 1.82
N ILE A 65 -3.77 -0.89 0.72
CA ILE A 65 -2.94 0.29 0.47
C ILE A 65 -3.80 1.54 0.66
N GLU A 66 -3.43 2.30 1.67
CA GLU A 66 -4.00 3.60 2.00
C GLU A 66 -3.17 4.71 1.36
N ILE A 67 -3.80 5.71 0.76
CA ILE A 67 -3.12 6.87 0.21
C ILE A 67 -3.19 7.98 1.25
N LEU A 68 -2.07 8.30 1.89
CA LEU A 68 -2.01 9.27 3.00
C LEU A 68 -2.04 10.71 2.50
N GLY A 69 -1.55 10.96 1.29
CA GLY A 69 -1.61 12.29 0.69
C GLY A 69 -1.26 12.24 -0.79
N GLN A 70 -2.16 12.76 -1.62
CA GLN A 70 -1.86 13.15 -3.00
C GLN A 70 -1.60 14.65 -3.00
N ASP A 71 -0.39 15.05 -3.40
CA ASP A 71 -0.10 16.44 -3.72
C ASP A 71 -0.94 16.81 -4.96
N GLU A 72 -2.10 17.45 -4.74
CA GLU A 72 -2.91 18.01 -5.81
C GLU A 72 -2.10 19.11 -6.53
N PRO A 73 -1.93 19.03 -7.86
CA PRO A 73 -1.44 20.18 -8.61
C PRO A 73 -2.54 21.23 -8.60
N GLY A 74 -2.38 22.24 -7.73
CA GLY A 74 -3.20 23.45 -7.73
C GLY A 74 -3.09 24.27 -9.02
#